data_AF-A0A2W6X9Z5-F1
#
_entry.id   AF-A0A2W6X9Z5-F1
#
_cell.length_a   1.000
_cell.length_b   1.000
_cell.length_c   1.000
_cell.angle_alpha   90.00
_cell.angle_beta   90.00
_cell.angle_gamma   90.00
#
_symmetry.space_group_name_H-M   'P 1'
#
loop_
_entity.id
_entity.type
_entity.pdbx_description
1 polymer ?
#
loop_
_entity_poly.entity_id
_entity_poly.type
_entity_poly.pdbx_seq_one_letter_code
_entity_poly.pdbx_strand_id
1 'polypeptide(L)' 'MSERVVVVGAGVIGLLTARELALAGLRVTLVERG' A
#
# COMPACT_ATOMS: atom_id res chain seq x y z
N MET A 1 15.76 -10.36 -0.34
CA MET A 1 14.32 -10.56 -0.11
C MET A 1 13.56 -9.35 -0.64
N SER A 2 12.39 -9.51 -1.26
CA SER A 2 11.48 -8.38 -1.49
C SER A 2 10.37 -8.40 -0.45
N GLU A 3 10.37 -7.38 0.41
CA GLU A 3 9.41 -7.18 1.49
C GLU A 3 8.00 -6.98 0.95
N ARG A 4 7.02 -7.54 1.65
CA ARG A 4 5.60 -7.46 1.30
C ARG A 4 4.89 -6.61 2.35
N VAL A 5 4.11 -5.64 1.90
CA VAL A 5 3.38 -4.72 2.77
C VAL A 5 1.90 -4.78 2.45
N VAL A 6 1.06 -4.83 3.51
CA VAL A 6 -0.39 -4.71 3.38
C VAL A 6 -0.82 -3.37 3.94
N VAL A 7 -1.54 -2.59 3.13
CA VAL A 7 -2.16 -1.33 3.53
C VAL A 7 -3.66 -1.56 3.70
N VAL A 8 -4.20 -1.25 4.88
CA VAL A 8 -5.63 -1.42 5.20
C VAL A 8 -6.31 -0.05 5.20
N GLY A 9 -7.28 0.12 4.32
CA GLY A 9 -8.01 1.37 4.09
C GLY A 9 -7.65 2.03 2.75
N ALA A 10 -8.64 2.33 1.89
CA ALA A 10 -8.47 3.04 0.61
C ALA A 10 -8.88 4.53 0.68
N GLY A 11 -8.86 5.12 1.87
CA GLY A 11 -8.95 6.58 2.00
C GLY A 11 -7.72 7.29 1.40
N VAL A 12 -7.76 8.63 1.36
CA VAL A 12 -6.67 9.45 0.80
C VAL A 12 -5.29 9.06 1.35
N ILE A 13 -5.20 8.80 2.66
CA ILE A 13 -3.95 8.40 3.32
C ILE A 13 -3.50 7.03 2.81
N GLY A 14 -4.39 6.03 2.80
CA GLY A 14 -4.04 4.67 2.39
C GLY A 14 -3.56 4.59 0.94
N LEU A 15 -4.19 5.33 0.03
CA LEU A 15 -3.78 5.41 -1.37
C LEU A 15 -2.41 6.09 -1.54
N LEU A 16 -2.17 7.21 -0.85
CA LEU A 16 -0.88 7.88 -0.90
C LEU A 16 0.23 7.01 -0.29
N THR A 17 -0.02 6.39 0.86
CA THR A 17 0.92 5.45 1.49
C THR A 17 1.25 4.28 0.57
N ALA A 18 0.24 3.63 -0.04
CA ALA A 18 0.47 2.52 -0.96
C ALA A 18 1.28 2.97 -2.20
N ARG A 19 1.03 4.16 -2.73
CA ARG A 19 1.78 4.75 -3.84
C ARG A 19 3.25 4.94 -3.48
N GLU A 20 3.55 5.61 -2.36
CA GLU A 20 4.94 5.86 -1.97
C GLU A 20 5.70 4.55 -1.71
N LEU A 21 5.06 3.58 -1.04
CA LEU A 21 5.65 2.27 -0.81
C LEU A 21 5.91 1.50 -2.11
N ALA A 22 5.00 1.57 -3.08
CA ALA A 22 5.18 0.96 -4.40
C ALA A 22 6.32 1.63 -5.18
N LEU A 23 6.42 2.97 -5.14
CA LEU A 23 7.53 3.71 -5.75
C LEU A 23 8.89 3.40 -5.11
N ALA A 24 8.90 3.06 -3.82
CA ALA A 24 10.09 2.57 -3.12
C ALA A 24 10.47 1.11 -3.49
N GLY A 25 9.73 0.47 -4.40
CA GLY A 25 10.01 -0.89 -4.88
C GLY A 25 9.46 -2.01 -3.99
N LEU A 26 8.59 -1.68 -3.02
CA LEU A 26 7.96 -2.67 -2.15
C LEU A 26 6.78 -3.34 -2.85
N ARG A 27 6.53 -4.61 -2.53
CA ARG A 27 5.33 -5.31 -3.01
C ARG A 27 4.16 -5.00 -2.09
N VAL A 28 3.33 -4.05 -2.54
CA VAL A 28 2.19 -3.55 -1.76
C VAL A 28 0.90 -4.26 -2.18
N THR A 29 0.09 -4.64 -1.20
CA THR A 29 -1.32 -5.03 -1.38
C THR A 29 -2.17 -4.07 -0.57
N LEU A 30 -3.11 -3.38 -1.22
CA LEU A 30 -4.06 -2.50 -0.56
C LEU A 30 -5.42 -3.20 -0.47
N VAL A 31 -6.03 -3.18 0.71
CA VAL A 31 -7.35 -3.74 0.97
C VAL A 31 -8.27 -2.70 1.58
N GLU A 32 -9.52 -2.71 1.16
CA GLU A 32 -10.60 -1.86 1.68
C GLU A 32 -11.87 -2.70 1.76
N ARG A 33 -12.76 -2.36 2.67
CA ARG A 33 -14.06 -3.03 2.87
C ARG A 33 -15.10 -2.54 1.85
N GLY A 34 -15.01 -1.26 1.47
CA GLY A 34 -15.91 -0.56 0.56
C GLY A 34 -15.93 -1.10 -0.87
#